data_AF-A0AAX2I7Z8-F1
#
_entry.id   AF-A0AAX2I7Z8-F1
#
_cell.length_a   1.000
_cell.length_b   1.000
_cell.length_c   1.000
_cell.angle_alpha   90.00
_cell.angle_beta   90.00
_cell.angle_gamma   90.00
#
_symmetry.space_group_name_H-M   'P 1'
#
loop_
_entity.id
_entity.type
_entity.pdbx_description
1 polymer ?
#
loop_
_entity_poly.entity_id
_entity_poly.type
_entity_poly.pdbx_seq_one_letter_code
_entity_poly.pdbx_strand_id
1 'polypeptide(L)' 'MKVGNKVRVSPFITTDPYGKTGQVGVLTGVCTRGDLELGIVTFADNSVGIYNVECLEPIKE' A
#
# COMPACT_ATOMS: atom_id res chain seq x y z
N MET A 1 -7.79 -6.88 3.35
CA MET A 1 -7.28 -6.61 1.99
C MET A 1 -6.70 -7.91 1.43
N LYS A 2 -6.75 -8.21 0.13
CA LYS A 2 -6.17 -9.45 -0.43
C LYS A 2 -5.10 -9.13 -1.46
N VAL A 3 -4.04 -9.96 -1.51
CA VAL A 3 -3.03 -9.88 -2.58
C VAL A 3 -3.72 -9.97 -3.95
N GLY A 4 -3.30 -9.11 -4.86
CA GLY A 4 -3.92 -8.91 -6.18
C GLY A 4 -4.98 -7.82 -6.22
N ASN A 5 -5.43 -7.27 -5.08
CA ASN A 5 -6.36 -6.14 -5.09
C ASN A 5 -5.65 -4.83 -5.43
N LYS A 6 -6.35 -3.95 -6.15
CA LYS A 6 -5.96 -2.55 -6.28
C LYS A 6 -6.17 -1.83 -4.96
N VAL A 7 -5.18 -1.03 -4.59
CA VAL A 7 -5.16 -0.27 -3.35
C VAL A 7 -4.65 1.13 -3.63
N ARG A 8 -5.17 2.10 -2.90
CA ARG A 8 -4.67 3.48 -2.91
C ARG A 8 -3.86 3.71 -1.64
N VAL A 9 -2.70 4.33 -1.76
CA VAL A 9 -2.03 4.89 -0.58
C VAL A 9 -2.84 6.08 -0.11
N SER A 10 -3.30 6.06 1.14
CA SER A 10 -4.19 7.09 1.67
C SER A 10 -3.58 8.48 1.45
N PRO A 11 -4.33 9.46 0.91
CA PRO A 11 -3.82 10.80 0.65
C PRO A 11 -3.56 11.60 1.93
N PHE A 12 -3.96 11.09 3.09
CA PHE A 12 -3.89 11.77 4.38
C PHE A 12 -2.75 11.28 5.27
N ILE A 13 -1.87 10.39 4.78
CA ILE A 13 -0.69 9.97 5.56
C ILE A 13 0.28 11.13 5.73
N THR A 14 0.78 11.31 6.95
CA THR A 14 1.68 12.41 7.32
C THR A 14 3.13 12.15 6.89
N THR A 15 3.49 10.90 6.57
CA THR A 15 4.83 10.53 6.14
C THR A 15 4.74 9.42 5.10
N ASP A 16 5.23 9.70 3.89
CA ASP A 16 5.37 8.72 2.82
C ASP A 16 6.84 8.71 2.35
N PRO A 17 7.64 7.70 2.74
CA PRO A 17 9.04 7.63 2.35
C PRO A 17 9.26 7.26 0.87
N TYR A 18 8.22 6.80 0.16
CA TYR A 18 8.28 6.39 -1.25
C TYR A 18 7.68 7.44 -2.20
N GLY A 19 7.08 8.51 -1.67
CA GLY A 19 6.45 9.58 -2.44
C GLY A 19 5.21 9.14 -3.23
N LYS A 20 4.46 8.14 -2.75
CA LYS A 20 3.30 7.57 -3.48
C LYS A 20 1.94 7.92 -2.86
N THR A 21 1.89 8.88 -1.95
CA THR A 21 0.66 9.41 -1.36
C THR A 21 -0.41 9.67 -2.41
N GLY A 22 -1.60 9.09 -2.22
CA GLY A 22 -2.73 9.23 -3.12
C GLY A 22 -2.65 8.42 -4.41
N GLN A 23 -1.53 7.75 -4.72
CA GLN A 23 -1.37 6.91 -5.90
C GLN A 23 -2.00 5.53 -5.69
N VAL A 24 -2.30 4.89 -6.82
CA VAL A 24 -2.90 3.56 -6.88
C VAL A 24 -1.84 2.54 -7.28
N GLY A 25 -1.82 1.42 -6.58
CA GLY A 25 -0.99 0.27 -6.91
C GLY A 25 -1.74 -1.04 -6.67
N VAL A 26 -1.03 -2.15 -6.85
CA VAL A 26 -1.54 -3.49 -6.57
C VAL A 26 -0.86 -4.00 -5.31
N LEU A 27 -1.65 -4.53 -4.37
CA LEU A 27 -1.12 -5.22 -3.21
C LEU A 27 -0.49 -6.55 -3.68
N THR A 28 0.83 -6.65 -3.68
CA THR A 28 1.57 -7.84 -4.16
C THR A 28 2.02 -8.75 -3.03
N GLY A 29 1.98 -8.27 -1.78
CA GLY A 29 2.28 -9.07 -0.60
C GLY A 29 1.77 -8.44 0.68
N VAL A 30 1.74 -9.24 1.73
CA VAL A 30 1.48 -8.80 3.10
C VAL A 30 2.51 -9.48 4.00
N CYS A 31 3.15 -8.73 4.89
CA CYS A 31 4.06 -9.28 5.88
C CYS A 31 3.76 -8.68 7.26
N THR A 32 4.10 -9.43 8.31
CA THR A 32 3.92 -8.98 9.69
C THR A 32 5.28 -8.71 10.33
N ARG A 33 5.38 -7.63 11.09
CA ARG A 33 6.57 -7.26 11.87
C ARG A 33 6.16 -6.83 13.26
N GLY A 34 6.21 -7.78 14.20
CA GLY A 34 5.59 -7.60 15.52
C GLY A 34 4.07 -7.49 15.36
N ASP A 35 3.47 -6.47 15.96
CA ASP A 35 2.04 -6.18 15.87
C ASP A 35 1.62 -5.39 14.62
N LEU A 36 2.58 -5.06 13.73
CA LEU A 36 2.31 -4.31 12.51
C LEU A 36 2.06 -5.26 11.33
N GLU A 37 0.95 -5.05 10.63
CA GLU A 37 0.65 -5.69 9.34
C GLU A 37 1.00 -4.72 8.21
N LEU A 38 1.96 -5.11 7.37
CA LEU A 38 2.50 -4.28 6.30
C LEU A 38 2.06 -4.82 4.94
N GLY A 39 1.48 -3.95 4.12
CA GLY A 39 1.18 -4.22 2.72
C GLY A 39 2.34 -3.82 1.81
N ILE A 40 2.75 -4.75 0.94
CA ILE A 40 3.70 -4.50 -0.13
C ILE A 40 2.90 -4.12 -1.37
N VAL A 41 3.13 -2.91 -1.88
CA VAL A 41 2.40 -2.36 -3.01
C VAL A 41 3.35 -2.14 -4.18
N THR A 42 2.99 -2.69 -5.34
CA THR A 42 3.69 -2.43 -6.60
C THR A 42 2.90 -1.42 -7.42
N PHE A 43 3.57 -0.36 -7.85
CA PHE A 43 2.98 0.74 -8.62
C PHE A 43 3.21 0.56 -10.13
N ALA A 44 2.51 1.37 -10.94
CA ALA A 44 2.57 1.28 -12.40
C ALA A 44 3.97 1.57 -12.99
N ASP A 45 4.82 2.30 -12.29
CA ASP A 45 6.22 2.55 -12.65
C ASP A 45 7.18 1.44 -12.18
N ASN A 46 6.66 0.28 -11.76
CA ASN A 46 7.38 -0.83 -11.16
C ASN A 46 8.09 -0.50 -9.84
N SER A 47 7.88 0.69 -9.26
CA SER A 47 8.35 0.98 -7.91
C SER A 47 7.56 0.18 -6.88
N VAL A 48 8.19 -0.05 -5.73
CA VAL A 48 7.60 -0.80 -4.63
C VAL A 48 7.60 0.07 -3.38
N GLY A 49 6.46 0.09 -2.69
CA GLY A 49 6.31 0.72 -1.38
C GLY A 49 5.80 -0.27 -0.36
N ILE A 50 6.24 -0.10 0.89
CA ILE A 50 5.82 -0.91 2.03
C ILE A 50 5.09 0.02 3.00
N TYR A 51 3.80 -0.24 3.20
CA TYR A 51 2.93 0.61 4.01
C TYR A 51 2.28 -0.19 5.10
N ASN A 52 1.95 0.44 6.22
CA ASN A 52 1.02 -0.15 7.16
C ASN A 52 -0.32 -0.37 6.45
N VAL A 53 -0.98 -1.50 6.65
CA VAL A 53 -2.24 -1.80 5.93
C VAL A 53 -3.33 -0.75 6.21
N GLU A 54 -3.28 -0.10 7.38
CA GLU A 54 -4.16 1.02 7.75
C GLU A 54 -3.96 2.26 6.88
N CYS A 55 -2.79 2.41 6.25
CA CYS A 55 -2.48 3.48 5.30
C CYS A 55 -2.94 3.15 3.86
N LEU A 56 -3.51 1.96 3.64
CA LEU A 56 -3.96 1.50 2.33
C LEU A 56 -5.49 1.46 2.29
N GLU A 57 -6.05 2.06 1.25
CA GLU A 57 -7.49 2.06 1.00
C GLU A 57 -7.80 1.08 -0.13
N PRO A 58 -8.61 0.04 0.09
CA PRO A 58 -8.97 -0.90 -0.97
C PRO A 58 -9.84 -0.20 -2.00
N ILE A 59 -9.51 -0.34 -3.28
CA ILE A 59 -10.37 0.12 -4.37
C ILE A 59 -11.24 -1.06 -4.79
N LYS A 60 -12.55 -0.93 -4.60
CA LYS A 60 -13.50 -1.89 -5.18
C LYS A 60 -13.61 -1.60 -6.67
N GLU A 61 -13.30 -2.60 -7.49
CA GLU A 61 -13.75 -2.67 -8.89
C GLU A 61 -15.23 -3.07 -8.95
#